data_AF-A0A7L4RQQ9-F1
#
_entry.id   AF-A0A7L4RQQ9-F1
#
_cell.length_a   1.000
_cell.length_b   1.000
_cell.length_c   1.000
_cell.angle_alpha   90.00
_cell.angle_beta   90.00
_cell.angle_gamma   90.00
#
_symmetry.space_group_name_H-M   'P 1'
#
loop_
_entity.id
_entity.type
_entity.pdbx_description
1 polymer ?
#
loop_
_entity_poly.entity_id
_entity_poly.type
_entity_poly.pdbx_seq_one_letter_code
_entity_poly.pdbx_strand_id
1 'polypeptide(L)'
;MNEFTIYKHQTNFEKELGRLRASALPTKTKKQIEDFAHIRLAKGSSKLRVVKCMWCVRYLAGWLGKDFSEATKEDLIELVSSMDSKDYSEYTVYDFKIV
;
A
#
# COMPACT_ATOMS: atom_id res chain seq x y z
N MET A 1 14.41 13.15 -33.24
CA MET A 1 13.02 12.97 -32.81
C MET A 1 13.09 12.26 -31.47
N ASN A 2 12.86 12.98 -30.36
CA ASN A 2 13.06 12.44 -29.02
C ASN A 2 12.03 11.35 -28.77
N GLU A 3 12.50 10.11 -28.74
CA GLU A 3 11.73 8.95 -28.31
C GLU A 3 11.40 9.15 -26.83
N PHE A 4 10.18 9.64 -26.60
CA PHE A 4 9.65 9.91 -25.28
C PHE A 4 9.91 8.71 -24.36
N THR A 5 10.68 8.95 -23.31
CA THR A 5 11.08 8.00 -22.28
C THR A 5 9.88 7.67 -21.37
N ILE A 6 8.74 7.25 -21.95
CA ILE A 6 7.50 6.93 -21.23
C ILE A 6 7.50 5.50 -20.67
N TYR A 7 8.51 4.68 -21.01
CA TYR A 7 8.61 3.29 -20.54
C TYR A 7 9.59 3.06 -19.37
N LYS A 8 9.75 4.04 -18.47
CA LYS A 8 10.40 3.82 -17.16
C LYS A 8 9.42 3.44 -16.03
N HIS A 9 8.19 3.04 -16.39
CA HIS A 9 7.16 2.56 -15.47
C HIS A 9 7.28 1.08 -15.07
N GLN A 10 8.45 0.45 -15.27
CA GLN A 10 8.89 -0.62 -14.38
C GLN A 10 9.30 -0.02 -13.02
N THR A 11 8.37 0.66 -12.37
CA THR A 11 8.51 1.11 -10.98
C THR A 11 8.64 -0.16 -10.15
N ASN A 12 9.87 -0.42 -9.74
CA ASN A 12 10.38 -1.72 -9.33
C ASN A 12 9.53 -2.32 -8.19
N PHE A 13 8.73 -3.34 -8.50
CA PHE A 13 8.06 -4.17 -7.49
C PHE A 13 9.03 -4.61 -6.39
N GLU A 14 10.25 -4.97 -6.79
CA GLU A 14 11.37 -5.29 -5.88
C GLU A 14 11.76 -4.13 -4.95
N LYS A 15 11.68 -2.88 -5.44
CA LYS A 15 11.97 -1.70 -4.61
C LYS A 15 10.88 -1.48 -3.57
N GLU A 16 9.62 -1.73 -3.90
CA GLU A 16 8.54 -1.64 -2.92
C GLU A 16 8.58 -2.80 -1.92
N LEU A 17 8.95 -4.02 -2.35
CA LEU A 17 9.28 -5.12 -1.44
C LEU A 17 10.45 -4.76 -0.52
N GLY A 18 11.50 -4.12 -1.04
CA GLY A 18 12.62 -3.62 -0.24
C GLY A 18 12.17 -2.64 0.85
N ARG A 19 11.30 -1.68 0.50
CA ARG A 19 10.70 -0.73 1.46
C ARG A 19 9.82 -1.42 2.49
N LEU A 20 9.05 -2.42 2.08
CA LEU A 20 8.22 -3.22 2.98
C LEU A 20 9.09 -3.97 3.99
N ARG A 21 10.13 -4.66 3.53
CA ARG A 21 11.06 -5.42 4.38
C ARG A 21 11.79 -4.51 5.37
N ALA A 22 12.19 -3.32 4.93
CA ALA A 22 12.88 -2.31 5.74
C ALA A 22 11.96 -1.51 6.69
N SER A 23 10.63 -1.62 6.57
CA SER A 23 9.72 -0.86 7.43
C SER A 23 9.75 -1.33 8.89
N ALA A 24 9.27 -0.50 9.81
CA ALA A 24 9.15 -0.85 11.23
C ALA A 24 7.95 -1.78 11.54
N LEU A 25 7.23 -2.26 10.52
CA LEU A 25 6.05 -3.10 10.69
C LEU A 25 6.39 -4.48 11.29
N PRO A 26 5.46 -5.12 12.01
CA PRO A 26 5.62 -6.51 12.45
C PRO A 26 5.87 -7.45 11.27
N THR A 27 6.67 -8.50 11.50
CA THR A 27 7.01 -9.50 10.46
C THR A 27 5.76 -10.16 9.87
N LYS A 28 4.75 -10.43 10.70
CA LYS A 28 3.45 -10.99 10.26
C LYS A 28 2.73 -10.05 9.29
N THR A 29 2.60 -8.77 9.65
CA THR A 29 2.02 -7.73 8.79
C THR A 29 2.79 -7.60 7.48
N LYS A 30 4.13 -7.57 7.53
CA LYS A 30 4.97 -7.54 6.30
C LYS A 30 4.65 -8.71 5.38
N LYS A 31 4.59 -9.92 5.93
CA LYS A 31 4.25 -11.13 5.16
C LYS A 31 2.85 -11.04 4.55
N GLN A 32 1.85 -10.57 5.28
CA GLN A 32 0.49 -10.41 4.75
C GLN A 32 0.44 -9.44 3.56
N ILE A 33 1.22 -8.35 3.61
CA ILE A 33 1.32 -7.38 2.50
C ILE A 33 2.01 -8.01 1.28
N GLU A 34 3.09 -8.76 1.50
CA GLU A 34 3.81 -9.48 0.43
C GLU A 34 2.92 -10.54 -0.22
N ASP A 35 2.24 -11.37 0.58
CA ASP A 35 1.29 -12.39 0.11
C ASP A 35 0.13 -11.74 -0.68
N PHE A 36 -0.44 -10.64 -0.18
CA PHE A 36 -1.46 -9.86 -0.89
C PHE A 36 -0.97 -9.40 -2.27
N ALA A 37 0.27 -8.91 -2.35
CA ALA A 37 0.85 -8.44 -3.60
C ALA A 37 1.03 -9.58 -4.61
N HIS A 38 1.51 -10.75 -4.16
CA HIS A 38 1.64 -11.94 -4.99
C HIS A 38 0.28 -12.44 -5.48
N ILE A 39 -0.74 -12.46 -4.63
CA ILE A 39 -2.12 -12.83 -5.02
C ILE A 39 -2.66 -11.88 -6.08
N ARG A 40 -2.48 -10.56 -5.94
CA ARG A 40 -2.93 -9.57 -6.93
C ARG A 40 -2.25 -9.78 -8.29
N LEU A 41 -0.94 -10.04 -8.29
CA LEU A 41 -0.18 -10.37 -9.51
C LEU A 41 -0.70 -11.65 -10.16
N ALA A 42 -0.91 -12.71 -9.38
CA ALA A 42 -1.43 -13.99 -9.87
C ALA A 42 -2.84 -13.85 -10.48
N LYS A 43 -3.65 -12.92 -9.95
CA LYS A 43 -4.98 -12.56 -10.49
C LYS A 43 -4.93 -11.61 -11.70
N GLY A 44 -3.74 -11.29 -12.22
CA GLY A 44 -3.59 -10.49 -13.44
C GLY A 44 -3.52 -8.97 -13.21
N SER A 45 -3.36 -8.51 -11.97
CA SER A 45 -3.15 -7.07 -11.72
C SER A 45 -1.81 -6.61 -12.28
N SER A 46 -1.78 -5.41 -12.87
CA SER A 46 -0.52 -4.84 -13.36
C SER A 46 0.45 -4.54 -12.21
N LYS A 47 1.77 -4.65 -12.45
CA LYS A 47 2.80 -4.35 -11.44
C LYS A 47 2.64 -2.94 -10.85
N LEU A 48 2.26 -1.96 -11.67
CA LEU A 48 1.99 -0.60 -11.22
C LEU A 48 0.86 -0.53 -10.19
N ARG A 49 -0.27 -1.18 -10.48
CA ARG A 49 -1.41 -1.25 -9.57
C ARG A 49 -1.03 -1.96 -8.28
N VAL A 50 -0.27 -3.06 -8.37
CA VAL A 50 0.20 -3.80 -7.20
C VAL A 50 1.13 -2.94 -6.34
N VAL A 51 2.11 -2.27 -6.92
CA VAL A 51 3.01 -1.35 -6.20
C VAL A 51 2.25 -0.22 -5.52
N LYS A 52 1.26 0.38 -6.20
CA LYS A 52 0.41 1.41 -5.60
C LYS A 52 -0.34 0.86 -4.38
N CYS A 53 -0.94 -0.32 -4.50
CA CYS A 53 -1.65 -0.93 -3.37
C CYS A 53 -0.71 -1.31 -2.23
N MET A 54 0.48 -1.89 -2.52
CA MET A 54 1.48 -2.18 -1.49
C MET A 54 1.89 -0.92 -0.73
N TRP A 55 2.11 0.19 -1.45
CA TRP A 55 2.39 1.49 -0.85
C TRP A 55 1.23 1.92 0.07
N CYS A 56 -0.01 1.90 -0.41
CA CYS A 56 -1.18 2.26 0.41
C CYS A 56 -1.27 1.39 1.68
N VAL A 57 -1.25 0.06 1.54
CA VAL A 57 -1.38 -0.87 2.68
C VAL A 57 -0.25 -0.67 3.69
N ARG A 58 0.99 -0.45 3.24
CA ARG A 58 2.14 -0.23 4.14
C ARG A 58 1.97 1.04 4.99
N TYR A 59 1.45 2.11 4.41
CA TYR A 59 1.16 3.35 5.14
C TYR A 59 -0.02 3.16 6.11
N LEU A 60 -1.09 2.50 5.66
CA LEU A 60 -2.23 2.16 6.50
C LEU A 60 -1.82 1.34 7.72
N ALA A 61 -0.98 0.31 7.53
CA ALA A 61 -0.42 -0.49 8.61
C ALA A 61 0.38 0.35 9.60
N GLY A 62 1.19 1.29 9.09
CA GLY A 62 2.00 2.16 9.93
C GLY A 62 1.16 3.13 10.77
N TRP A 63 0.07 3.64 10.21
CA TRP A 63 -0.86 4.53 10.92
C TRP A 63 -1.75 3.78 11.90
N LEU A 64 -2.15 2.56 11.56
CA LEU A 64 -2.94 1.70 12.43
C LEU A 64 -2.19 1.30 13.71
N GLY A 65 -0.86 1.17 13.62
CA GLY A 65 0.01 0.95 14.79
C GLY A 65 -0.14 -0.42 15.47
N LYS A 66 -0.92 -1.33 14.88
CA LYS A 66 -1.16 -2.70 15.36
C LYS A 66 -1.25 -3.69 14.19
N ASP A 67 -1.18 -4.99 14.49
CA ASP A 67 -1.27 -6.02 13.44
C ASP A 67 -2.68 -6.07 12.85
N PHE A 68 -2.79 -6.41 11.55
CA PHE A 68 -4.09 -6.48 10.88
C PHE A 68 -5.05 -7.49 11.51
N SER A 69 -4.53 -8.56 12.12
CA SER A 69 -5.38 -9.55 12.79
C SER A 69 -5.96 -9.08 14.13
N GLU A 70 -5.45 -7.97 14.67
CA GLU A 70 -5.92 -7.36 15.93
C GLU A 70 -6.77 -6.12 15.69
N ALA A 71 -6.85 -5.66 14.44
CA ALA A 71 -7.60 -4.47 14.05
C ALA A 71 -9.11 -4.70 14.16
N THR A 72 -9.77 -3.89 14.98
CA THR A 72 -11.24 -3.88 15.08
C THR A 72 -11.85 -2.97 14.03
N LYS A 73 -13.18 -3.02 13.91
CA LYS A 73 -13.92 -2.08 13.07
C LYS A 73 -13.73 -0.64 13.55
N GLU A 74 -13.72 -0.43 14.86
CA GLU A 74 -13.55 0.86 15.51
C GLU A 74 -12.17 1.43 15.19
N ASP A 75 -11.11 0.62 15.23
CA ASP A 75 -9.75 1.02 14.85
C ASP A 75 -9.68 1.50 13.40
N LEU A 76 -10.39 0.83 12.50
CA LEU A 76 -10.43 1.19 11.08
C LEU A 76 -11.22 2.49 10.85
N ILE A 77 -12.30 2.71 11.61
CA ILE A 77 -13.06 3.97 11.58
C ILE A 77 -12.17 5.11 12.06
N GLU A 78 -11.50 4.95 13.20
CA GLU A 78 -10.57 5.96 13.73
C GLU A 78 -9.43 6.26 12.77
N LEU A 79 -8.86 5.22 12.15
CA LEU A 79 -7.82 5.37 11.13
C LEU A 79 -8.30 6.25 9.96
N VAL A 80 -9.49 5.97 9.42
CA VAL A 80 -10.07 6.76 8.31
C VAL A 80 -10.40 8.18 8.76
N SER A 81 -11.02 8.36 9.92
CA SER A 81 -11.31 9.69 10.48
C SER A 81 -10.02 10.51 10.71
N SER A 82 -8.90 9.86 11.02
CA SER A 82 -7.59 10.51 11.16
C SER A 82 -6.96 10.94 9.82
N MET A 83 -7.46 10.46 8.68
CA MET A 83 -6.99 10.90 7.36
C MET A 83 -7.65 12.20 6.95
N ASP A 84 -8.92 12.38 7.29
CA ASP A 84 -9.67 13.61 7.03
C ASP A 84 -9.04 14.79 7.79
N SER A 85 -8.43 14.55 8.96
CA SER A 85 -7.71 15.58 9.73
C SER A 85 -6.30 15.91 9.24
N LYS A 86 -5.75 15.16 8.27
CA LYS A 86 -4.39 15.34 7.73
C LYS A 86 -4.31 16.23 6.49
N ASP A 87 -5.42 16.87 6.11
CA ASP A 87 -5.53 17.77 4.95
C ASP A 87 -5.11 17.08 3.61
N TYR A 88 -5.36 15.78 3.52
CA TYR A 88 -5.15 15.04 2.28
C TYR A 88 -6.23 15.41 1.26
N SER A 89 -5.84 15.53 -0.02
CA SER A 89 -6.80 15.70 -1.09
C SER A 89 -7.75 14.50 -1.18
N GLU A 90 -8.97 14.73 -1.65
CA GLU A 90 -9.96 13.66 -1.86
C GLU A 90 -9.41 12.52 -2.72
N TYR A 91 -8.58 12.84 -3.72
CA TYR A 91 -7.89 11.86 -4.56
C TYR A 91 -6.91 10.99 -3.76
N THR A 92 -6.20 11.58 -2.80
CA THR A 92 -5.26 10.86 -1.94
C THR A 92 -6.01 9.94 -0.97
N VAL A 93 -7.11 10.41 -0.38
CA VAL A 93 -7.99 9.57 0.45
C VAL A 93 -8.59 8.44 -0.38
N TYR A 94 -8.99 8.72 -1.62
CA TYR A 94 -9.50 7.72 -2.56
C TYR A 94 -8.42 6.68 -2.92
N ASP A 95 -7.16 7.07 -3.07
CA ASP A 95 -6.06 6.13 -3.32
C ASP A 95 -5.87 5.10 -2.19
N PHE A 96 -6.19 5.46 -0.94
CA PHE A 96 -6.16 4.53 0.19
C PHE A 96 -7.34 3.55 0.20
N LYS A 97 -8.40 3.80 -0.58
CA LYS A 97 -9.47 2.83 -0.83
C LYS A 97 -8.94 1.77 -1.78
N ILE A 98 -8.44 0.68 -1.22
CA ILE A 98 -7.91 -0.44 -1.99
C ILE A 98 -9.08 -1.27 -2.52
N VAL A 99 -9.32 -1.19 -3.83
CA VAL A 99 -10.32 -1.98 -4.58
C VAL A 99 -9.62 -2.94 -5.54
#